data_AF-A0A6B3B2G9-F1
#
_entry.id   AF-A0A6B3B2G9-F1
#
_cell.length_a   1.000
_cell.length_b   1.000
_cell.length_c   1.000
_cell.angle_alpha   90.00
_cell.angle_beta   90.00
_cell.angle_gamma   90.00
#
_symmetry.space_group_name_H-M   'P 1'
#
loop_
_entity.id
_entity.type
_entity.pdbx_description
1 polymer ?
#
loop_
_entity_poly.entity_id
_entity_poly.type
_entity_poly.pdbx_seq_one_letter_code
_entity_poly.pdbx_strand_id
1 'polypeptide(L)'
;ALVGDDSPRPEAKPVSKPPAVAPAVPSPAPPKPTPPEPMPPEPALPAPPPPKPTPTPTPTPTPTPTPPPSPTPTPTPTPPPKPSAPPPTPTPPPPAPAPDVYQVSELGYTLLGDHTAPEVVLGESGWVWQRSGMSVGGTRYAHGVTVDNRSSVVIQLNRQCTRYEAMAGVDDLTLGLGAVRFSVFGGDGRRLWQSPVVRGNDPAVPVGVNVAGQQRIRLVVEPERPFGGVALADWAESRISCR
;
A
#
# COMPACT_ATOMS: atom_id res chain seq x y z
N ALA A 1 -10.97 81.39 48.31
CA ALA A 1 -10.45 80.08 48.72
C ALA A 1 -10.67 79.13 47.54
N LEU A 2 -9.60 78.70 46.85
CA LEU A 2 -9.05 77.33 46.89
C LEU A 2 -10.14 76.31 46.49
N VAL A 3 -10.10 75.57 45.38
CA VAL A 3 -9.18 74.50 44.91
C VAL A 3 -9.74 74.11 43.50
N GLY A 4 -9.03 73.83 42.40
CA GLY A 4 -7.77 73.14 42.20
C GLY A 4 -7.97 71.64 41.93
N ASP A 5 -8.76 71.25 40.92
CA ASP A 5 -8.88 69.84 40.49
C ASP A 5 -8.22 69.62 39.12
N ASP A 6 -6.93 69.35 39.18
CA ASP A 6 -6.08 68.84 38.11
C ASP A 6 -6.10 67.31 38.23
N SER A 7 -6.84 66.63 37.34
CA SER A 7 -6.83 65.16 37.27
C SER A 7 -5.85 64.73 36.16
N PRO A 8 -4.78 63.99 36.48
CA PRO A 8 -3.76 63.66 35.50
C PRO A 8 -4.23 62.57 34.53
N ARG A 9 -3.84 62.75 33.26
CA ARG A 9 -3.98 61.78 32.17
C ARG A 9 -3.23 60.49 32.53
N PRO A 10 -3.79 59.29 32.31
CA PRO A 10 -3.06 58.06 32.59
C PRO A 10 -1.86 57.93 31.63
N GLU A 11 -0.67 57.93 32.21
CA GLU A 11 0.60 57.73 31.52
C GLU A 11 0.69 56.29 31.01
N ALA A 12 0.96 56.13 29.71
CA ALA A 12 1.16 54.84 29.11
C ALA A 12 2.48 54.22 29.64
N LYS A 13 2.39 53.07 30.29
CA LYS A 13 3.56 52.30 30.72
C LYS A 13 4.42 51.95 29.50
N PRO A 14 5.76 52.10 29.56
CA PRO A 14 6.63 51.75 28.44
C PRO A 14 6.59 50.24 28.21
N VAL A 15 6.15 49.84 27.00
CA VAL A 15 6.25 48.46 26.53
C VAL A 15 7.72 48.18 26.23
N SER A 16 8.32 47.27 26.98
CA SER A 16 9.64 46.73 26.72
C SER A 16 9.66 46.04 25.35
N LYS A 17 10.50 46.54 24.44
CA LYS A 17 10.83 45.87 23.17
C LYS A 17 11.31 44.45 23.44
N PRO A 18 10.92 43.44 22.64
CA PRO A 18 11.58 42.14 22.67
C PRO A 18 13.07 42.31 22.32
N PRO A 19 13.99 41.54 22.93
CA PRO A 19 15.39 41.58 22.56
C PRO A 19 15.57 41.21 21.09
N ALA A 20 16.32 42.04 20.37
CA ALA A 20 16.75 41.75 19.00
C ALA A 20 17.55 40.44 19.02
N VAL A 21 16.99 39.40 18.40
CA VAL A 21 17.69 38.14 18.18
C VAL A 21 18.85 38.44 17.22
N ALA A 22 20.07 38.19 17.70
CA ALA A 22 21.27 38.27 16.89
C ALA A 22 21.13 37.41 15.62
N PRO A 23 21.66 37.83 14.46
CA PRO A 23 21.63 37.01 13.26
C PRO A 23 22.33 35.67 13.54
N ALA A 24 21.64 34.58 13.24
CA ALA A 24 22.22 33.25 13.25
C ALA A 24 23.45 33.24 12.35
N VAL A 25 24.61 32.96 12.93
CA VAL A 25 25.82 32.65 12.15
C VAL A 25 25.49 31.39 11.33
N PRO A 26 25.63 31.41 10.00
CA PRO A 26 25.39 30.21 9.21
C PRO A 26 26.37 29.13 9.66
N SER A 27 25.83 28.01 10.15
CA SER A 27 26.63 26.79 10.33
C SER A 27 27.27 26.43 8.99
N PRO A 28 28.57 26.09 8.94
CA PRO A 28 29.22 25.68 7.71
C PRO A 28 28.50 24.45 7.15
N ALA A 29 28.27 24.45 5.84
CA ALA A 29 27.67 23.33 5.14
C ALA A 29 28.49 22.05 5.42
N PRO A 30 27.84 20.89 5.64
CA PRO A 30 28.55 19.63 5.78
C PRO A 30 29.41 19.37 4.53
N PRO A 31 30.63 18.83 4.69
CA PRO A 31 31.53 18.60 3.56
C PRO A 31 30.86 17.66 2.56
N LYS A 32 30.92 18.06 1.29
CA LYS A 32 30.45 17.26 0.16
C LYS A 32 31.16 15.90 0.19
N PRO A 33 30.46 14.76 0.07
CA PRO A 33 31.10 13.46 0.04
C PRO A 33 32.05 13.39 -1.15
N THR A 34 33.33 13.13 -0.87
CA THR A 34 34.36 12.88 -1.87
C THR A 34 33.97 11.64 -2.67
N PRO A 35 33.99 11.67 -4.01
CA PRO A 35 33.82 10.46 -4.82
C PRO A 35 34.88 9.44 -4.41
N PRO A 36 34.54 8.15 -4.29
CA PRO A 36 35.55 7.13 -4.05
C PRO A 36 36.55 7.12 -5.21
N GLU A 37 37.83 7.10 -4.87
CA GLU A 37 38.95 6.97 -5.80
C GLU A 37 38.76 5.71 -6.65
N PRO A 38 39.00 5.74 -7.97
CA PRO A 38 38.91 4.54 -8.80
C PRO A 38 39.86 3.47 -8.26
N MET A 39 39.33 2.28 -7.97
CA MET A 39 40.17 1.13 -7.61
C MET A 39 41.19 0.86 -8.73
N PRO A 40 42.44 0.52 -8.40
CA PRO A 40 43.41 0.07 -9.40
C PRO A 40 42.86 -1.15 -10.17
N PRO A 41 43.11 -1.26 -11.49
CA PRO A 41 42.70 -2.45 -12.22
C PRO A 41 43.42 -3.68 -11.65
N GLU A 42 42.64 -4.69 -11.33
CA GLU A 42 43.12 -6.01 -10.89
C GLU A 42 43.99 -6.64 -12.00
N PRO A 43 45.17 -7.23 -11.68
CA PRO A 43 46.01 -7.89 -12.68
C PRO A 43 45.26 -9.05 -13.33
N ALA A 44 45.15 -9.02 -14.66
CA ALA A 44 44.56 -10.11 -15.44
C ALA A 44 45.32 -11.43 -15.20
N LEU A 45 44.61 -12.46 -14.78
CA LEU A 45 45.14 -13.82 -14.68
C LEU A 45 45.53 -14.35 -16.08
N PRO A 46 46.65 -15.08 -16.23
CA PRO A 46 47.04 -15.66 -17.51
C PRO A 46 46.10 -16.79 -17.93
N ALA A 47 45.83 -16.86 -19.24
CA ALA A 47 44.95 -17.86 -19.86
C ALA A 47 45.49 -19.30 -19.70
N PRO A 48 44.60 -20.31 -19.56
CA PRO A 48 45.01 -21.71 -19.46
C PRO A 48 45.55 -22.25 -20.80
N PRO A 49 46.50 -23.20 -20.78
CA PRO A 49 47.08 -23.79 -21.99
C PRO A 49 46.08 -24.72 -22.71
N PRO A 50 46.26 -24.93 -24.04
CA PRO A 50 45.33 -25.72 -24.85
C PRO A 50 45.36 -27.22 -24.48
N PRO A 51 44.21 -27.92 -24.61
CA PRO A 51 44.13 -29.35 -24.33
C PRO A 51 44.88 -30.18 -25.39
N LYS A 52 45.57 -31.21 -24.91
CA LYS A 52 46.36 -32.17 -25.71
C LYS A 52 45.43 -33.12 -26.50
N PRO A 53 45.75 -33.48 -27.76
CA PRO A 53 44.91 -34.39 -28.55
C PRO A 53 44.91 -35.81 -27.98
N THR A 54 43.71 -36.39 -27.89
CA THR A 54 43.44 -37.78 -27.49
C THR A 54 43.71 -38.73 -28.67
N PRO A 55 44.42 -39.86 -28.47
CA PRO A 55 44.67 -40.81 -29.55
C PRO A 55 43.41 -41.57 -29.97
N THR A 56 43.25 -41.73 -31.28
CA THR A 56 42.19 -42.50 -31.94
C THR A 56 42.32 -44.00 -31.65
N PRO A 57 41.25 -44.71 -31.24
CA PRO A 57 41.30 -46.16 -31.04
C PRO A 57 41.35 -46.92 -32.37
N THR A 58 42.22 -47.94 -32.41
CA THR A 58 42.40 -48.91 -33.49
C THR A 58 41.18 -49.86 -33.60
N PRO A 59 40.69 -50.19 -34.80
CA PRO A 59 39.58 -51.11 -34.97
C PRO A 59 39.96 -52.56 -34.63
N THR A 60 39.18 -53.20 -33.76
CA THR A 60 39.25 -54.63 -33.44
C THR A 60 38.58 -55.46 -34.54
N PRO A 61 39.16 -56.58 -34.99
CA PRO A 61 38.59 -57.42 -36.04
C PRO A 61 37.26 -58.06 -35.62
N THR A 62 36.33 -58.07 -36.56
CA THR A 62 34.97 -58.63 -36.45
C THR A 62 35.01 -60.16 -36.47
N PRO A 63 34.38 -60.86 -35.50
CA PRO A 63 34.25 -62.32 -35.54
C PRO A 63 33.22 -62.78 -36.58
N THR A 64 33.53 -63.92 -37.21
CA THR A 64 32.72 -64.64 -38.19
C THR A 64 31.41 -65.17 -37.58
N PRO A 65 30.25 -65.05 -38.27
CA PRO A 65 28.96 -65.50 -37.74
C PRO A 65 28.83 -67.03 -37.71
N THR A 66 28.38 -67.55 -36.57
CA THR A 66 27.87 -68.92 -36.40
C THR A 66 26.47 -69.04 -37.02
N PRO A 67 26.14 -70.13 -37.74
CA PRO A 67 24.79 -70.32 -38.28
C PRO A 67 23.74 -70.46 -37.16
N PRO A 68 22.51 -69.97 -37.39
CA PRO A 68 21.46 -69.94 -36.39
C PRO A 68 20.86 -71.35 -36.16
N PRO A 69 20.48 -71.70 -34.91
CA PRO A 69 19.74 -72.92 -34.63
C PRO A 69 18.30 -72.86 -35.19
N SER A 70 17.77 -74.04 -35.50
CA SER A 70 16.42 -74.29 -36.01
C SER A 70 15.33 -73.69 -35.09
N PRO A 71 14.25 -73.11 -35.64
CA PRO A 71 13.22 -72.44 -34.85
C PRO A 71 12.41 -73.45 -34.01
N THR A 72 12.42 -73.25 -32.69
CA THR A 72 11.44 -73.83 -31.77
C THR A 72 10.06 -73.22 -32.04
N PRO A 73 8.97 -74.01 -32.08
CA PRO A 73 7.62 -73.47 -32.28
C PRO A 73 7.32 -72.42 -31.21
N THR A 74 7.00 -71.20 -31.66
CA THR A 74 6.67 -70.08 -30.80
C THR A 74 5.31 -70.34 -30.13
N PRO A 75 5.22 -70.32 -28.79
CA PRO A 75 3.92 -70.36 -28.13
C PRO A 75 3.07 -69.16 -28.57
N THR A 76 1.80 -69.42 -28.88
CA THR A 76 0.82 -68.40 -29.23
C THR A 76 0.81 -67.30 -28.17
N PRO A 77 0.96 -66.01 -28.54
CA PRO A 77 0.98 -64.93 -27.57
C PRO A 77 -0.37 -64.87 -26.84
N THR A 78 -0.33 -64.95 -25.52
CA THR A 78 -1.45 -64.55 -24.68
C THR A 78 -1.78 -63.09 -25.00
N PRO A 79 -3.05 -62.74 -25.29
CA PRO A 79 -3.42 -61.37 -25.57
C PRO A 79 -2.95 -60.47 -24.42
N PRO A 80 -2.35 -59.29 -24.71
CA PRO A 80 -1.92 -58.37 -23.68
C PRO A 80 -3.13 -57.99 -22.81
N PRO A 81 -2.97 -57.87 -21.49
CA PRO A 81 -4.03 -57.38 -20.63
C PRO A 81 -4.49 -56.03 -21.18
N LYS A 82 -5.81 -55.90 -21.37
CA LYS A 82 -6.45 -54.66 -21.79
C LYS A 82 -5.91 -53.52 -20.90
N PRO A 83 -5.41 -52.40 -21.46
CA PRO A 83 -4.95 -51.27 -20.68
C PRO A 83 -6.04 -50.90 -19.68
N SER A 84 -5.73 -51.00 -18.39
CA SER A 84 -6.61 -50.50 -17.35
C SER A 84 -6.80 -49.01 -17.62
N ALA A 85 -8.05 -48.56 -17.61
CA ALA A 85 -8.36 -47.15 -17.85
C ALA A 85 -7.49 -46.28 -16.93
N PRO A 86 -6.91 -45.17 -17.43
CA PRO A 86 -6.15 -44.28 -16.58
C PRO A 86 -7.03 -43.86 -15.39
N PRO A 87 -6.47 -43.74 -14.18
CA PRO A 87 -7.22 -43.28 -13.04
C PRO A 87 -7.88 -41.93 -13.39
N PRO A 88 -9.13 -41.69 -12.95
CA PRO A 88 -9.80 -40.43 -13.22
C PRO A 88 -8.89 -39.29 -12.76
N THR A 89 -8.66 -38.33 -13.65
CA THR A 89 -7.94 -37.11 -13.30
C THR A 89 -8.64 -36.48 -12.08
N PRO A 90 -7.92 -36.16 -11.00
CA PRO A 90 -8.55 -35.52 -9.84
C PRO A 90 -9.25 -34.26 -10.31
N THR A 91 -10.55 -34.18 -10.04
CA THR A 91 -11.34 -32.97 -10.33
C THR A 91 -10.66 -31.80 -9.61
N PRO A 92 -10.39 -30.67 -10.30
CA PRO A 92 -9.81 -29.51 -9.65
C PRO A 92 -10.70 -29.08 -8.47
N PRO A 93 -10.10 -28.67 -7.34
CA PRO A 93 -10.88 -28.21 -6.20
C PRO A 93 -11.80 -27.06 -6.64
N PRO A 94 -13.00 -26.94 -6.05
CA PRO A 94 -13.91 -25.84 -6.36
C PRO A 94 -13.19 -24.49 -6.24
N PRO A 95 -13.49 -23.50 -7.10
CA PRO A 95 -12.96 -22.16 -6.96
C PRO A 95 -13.23 -21.63 -5.55
N ALA A 96 -12.25 -20.98 -4.95
CA ALA A 96 -12.44 -20.35 -3.64
C ALA A 96 -13.64 -19.38 -3.71
N PRO A 97 -14.47 -19.28 -2.65
CA PRO A 97 -15.55 -18.31 -2.59
C PRO A 97 -15.05 -16.90 -2.91
N ALA A 98 -15.83 -16.13 -3.66
CA ALA A 98 -15.52 -14.73 -3.91
C ALA A 98 -15.50 -13.97 -2.57
N PRO A 99 -14.58 -13.02 -2.39
CA PRO A 99 -14.53 -12.23 -1.16
C PRO A 99 -15.79 -11.36 -1.03
N ASP A 100 -16.30 -11.26 0.19
CA ASP A 100 -17.37 -10.31 0.51
C ASP A 100 -16.79 -8.89 0.47
N VAL A 101 -17.49 -7.97 -0.20
CA VAL A 101 -17.07 -6.57 -0.35
C VAL A 101 -18.02 -5.66 0.39
N TYR A 102 -17.49 -4.86 1.31
CA TYR A 102 -18.25 -3.90 2.13
C TYR A 102 -17.89 -2.49 1.74
N GLN A 103 -18.89 -1.68 1.39
CA GLN A 103 -18.68 -0.26 1.10
C GLN A 103 -18.63 0.53 2.42
N VAL A 104 -17.65 1.40 2.57
CA VAL A 104 -17.52 2.21 3.80
C VAL A 104 -18.71 3.17 3.98
N SER A 105 -19.34 3.57 2.88
CA SER A 105 -20.58 4.37 2.85
C SER A 105 -21.81 3.66 3.39
N GLU A 106 -21.79 2.33 3.52
CA GLU A 106 -22.95 1.52 3.95
C GLU A 106 -22.73 0.86 5.31
N LEU A 107 -21.55 1.04 5.92
CA LEU A 107 -21.25 0.39 7.20
C LEU A 107 -22.13 0.95 8.30
N GLY A 108 -22.59 0.04 9.17
CA GLY A 108 -23.17 0.41 10.44
C GLY A 108 -22.15 1.10 11.36
N TYR A 109 -22.66 1.84 12.33
CA TYR A 109 -21.88 2.33 13.44
C TYR A 109 -21.91 1.31 14.58
N THR A 110 -20.79 1.12 15.28
CA THR A 110 -20.68 0.11 16.36
C THR A 110 -21.72 0.26 17.47
N LEU A 111 -22.34 1.43 17.67
CA LEU A 111 -23.41 1.60 18.67
C LEU A 111 -24.73 0.92 18.28
N LEU A 112 -24.93 0.64 16.99
CA LEU A 112 -26.20 0.16 16.41
C LEU A 112 -26.03 -1.17 15.65
N GLY A 113 -24.79 -1.65 15.52
CA GLY A 113 -24.44 -2.83 14.73
C GLY A 113 -24.49 -4.13 15.52
N ASP A 114 -24.43 -5.25 14.81
CA ASP A 114 -24.42 -6.60 15.38
C ASP A 114 -23.01 -7.16 15.56
N HIS A 115 -21.98 -6.37 15.23
CA HIS A 115 -20.56 -6.70 15.34
C HIS A 115 -20.11 -7.89 14.51
N THR A 116 -20.85 -8.23 13.44
CA THR A 116 -20.50 -9.32 12.53
C THR A 116 -19.81 -8.85 11.26
N ALA A 117 -20.03 -7.60 10.84
CA ALA A 117 -19.46 -7.00 9.65
C ALA A 117 -18.56 -5.79 10.00
N PRO A 118 -17.80 -5.24 9.04
CA PRO A 118 -17.04 -4.02 9.28
C PRO A 118 -17.97 -2.87 9.73
N GLU A 119 -17.54 -2.13 10.75
CA GLU A 119 -18.35 -1.08 11.39
C GLU A 119 -17.50 0.15 11.69
N VAL A 120 -18.08 1.33 11.54
CA VAL A 120 -17.43 2.58 11.96
C VAL A 120 -17.54 2.73 13.47
N VAL A 121 -16.40 2.90 14.14
CA VAL A 121 -16.35 3.10 15.59
C VAL A 121 -16.67 4.56 15.89
N LEU A 122 -17.93 4.85 16.20
CA LEU A 122 -18.41 6.24 16.34
C LEU A 122 -17.62 7.03 17.39
N GLY A 123 -17.35 6.44 18.56
CA GLY A 123 -16.66 7.11 19.67
C GLY A 123 -15.16 7.37 19.44
N GLU A 124 -14.54 6.71 18.46
CA GLU A 124 -13.13 6.91 18.10
C GLU A 124 -12.95 7.63 16.75
N SER A 125 -14.05 7.87 16.04
CA SER A 125 -14.05 8.54 14.74
C SER A 125 -14.39 10.01 14.89
N GLY A 126 -13.78 10.84 14.03
CA GLY A 126 -14.21 12.21 13.81
C GLY A 126 -15.54 12.25 13.04
N TRP A 127 -15.88 13.44 12.53
CA TRP A 127 -17.04 13.57 11.67
C TRP A 127 -16.86 12.77 10.38
N VAL A 128 -17.89 12.00 10.03
CA VAL A 128 -17.94 11.16 8.82
C VAL A 128 -19.28 11.38 8.16
N TRP A 129 -19.26 11.75 6.90
CA TRP A 129 -20.43 11.81 6.05
C TRP A 129 -20.41 10.65 5.06
N GLN A 130 -21.15 9.59 5.40
CA GLN A 130 -21.47 8.51 4.47
C GLN A 130 -22.47 9.02 3.43
N ARG A 131 -22.10 8.98 2.14
CA ARG A 131 -22.94 9.53 1.09
C ARG A 131 -22.78 8.81 -0.26
N SER A 132 -23.80 8.99 -1.09
CA SER A 132 -23.77 8.65 -2.50
C SER A 132 -23.47 9.90 -3.33
N GLY A 133 -22.74 9.71 -4.42
CA GLY A 133 -22.30 10.80 -5.29
C GLY A 133 -21.23 11.68 -4.62
N MET A 134 -20.04 11.69 -5.21
CA MET A 134 -19.00 12.64 -4.86
C MET A 134 -18.12 12.91 -6.06
N SER A 135 -17.29 13.94 -6.00
CA SER A 135 -16.35 14.22 -7.07
C SER A 135 -15.03 14.75 -6.53
N VAL A 136 -13.95 14.27 -7.16
CA VAL A 136 -12.58 14.63 -6.83
C VAL A 136 -11.83 14.89 -8.12
N GLY A 137 -11.28 16.10 -8.27
CA GLY A 137 -10.56 16.49 -9.48
C GLY A 137 -11.45 16.45 -10.73
N GLY A 138 -12.74 16.74 -10.58
CA GLY A 138 -13.74 16.67 -11.65
C GLY A 138 -14.22 15.26 -12.03
N THR A 139 -13.67 14.20 -11.42
CA THR A 139 -14.11 12.82 -11.65
C THR A 139 -15.21 12.46 -10.66
N ARG A 140 -16.34 11.92 -11.16
CA ARG A 140 -17.45 11.50 -10.31
C ARG A 140 -17.27 10.06 -9.82
N TYR A 141 -17.60 9.85 -8.56
CA TYR A 141 -17.62 8.54 -7.91
C TYR A 141 -19.01 8.26 -7.32
N ALA A 142 -19.42 7.00 -7.37
CA ALA A 142 -20.78 6.60 -7.02
C ALA A 142 -21.07 6.67 -5.51
N HIS A 143 -20.08 6.36 -4.69
CA HIS A 143 -20.22 6.26 -3.24
C HIS A 143 -18.89 6.51 -2.54
N GLY A 144 -18.95 6.79 -1.24
CA GLY A 144 -17.78 6.91 -0.38
C GLY A 144 -18.10 7.62 0.92
N VAL A 145 -17.04 8.07 1.60
CA VAL A 145 -17.17 8.90 2.79
C VAL A 145 -16.42 10.21 2.64
N THR A 146 -17.07 11.29 3.03
CA THR A 146 -16.45 12.62 3.13
C THR A 146 -16.15 12.92 4.58
N VAL A 147 -14.99 13.51 4.82
CA VAL A 147 -14.49 13.88 6.14
C VAL A 147 -13.84 15.26 6.12
N ASP A 148 -13.52 15.79 7.29
CA ASP A 148 -12.74 17.02 7.41
C ASP A 148 -11.27 16.80 7.01
N ASN A 149 -10.57 17.89 6.64
CA ASN A 149 -9.13 17.89 6.35
C ASN A 149 -8.22 17.48 7.52
N ARG A 150 -8.76 17.44 8.74
CA ARG A 150 -8.13 16.90 9.94
C ARG A 150 -9.08 15.87 10.53
N SER A 151 -9.01 14.65 10.04
CA SER A 151 -9.95 13.59 10.40
C SER A 151 -9.25 12.27 10.69
N SER A 152 -9.91 11.46 11.51
CA SER A 152 -9.56 10.09 11.83
C SER A 152 -10.85 9.28 11.86
N VAL A 153 -10.96 8.28 10.98
CA VAL A 153 -12.08 7.33 10.95
C VAL A 153 -11.56 5.97 11.35
N VAL A 154 -12.10 5.39 12.41
CA VAL A 154 -11.73 4.06 12.89
C VAL A 154 -12.79 3.07 12.43
N ILE A 155 -12.37 2.04 11.72
CA ILE A 155 -13.24 0.96 11.24
C ILE A 155 -12.82 -0.32 11.94
N GLN A 156 -13.72 -0.89 12.72
CA GLN A 156 -13.57 -2.23 13.28
C GLN A 156 -13.91 -3.24 12.18
N LEU A 157 -13.04 -4.21 11.91
CA LEU A 157 -13.22 -5.12 10.77
C LEU A 157 -14.16 -6.29 11.12
N ASN A 158 -14.18 -6.71 12.38
CA ASN A 158 -14.99 -7.82 12.95
C ASN A 158 -14.83 -9.19 12.27
N ARG A 159 -14.01 -9.31 11.22
CA ARG A 159 -13.77 -10.55 10.48
C ARG A 159 -12.43 -10.52 9.75
N GLN A 160 -12.10 -11.61 9.05
CA GLN A 160 -10.85 -11.77 8.32
C GLN A 160 -10.86 -10.97 7.01
N CYS A 161 -10.52 -9.69 7.10
CA CYS A 161 -10.39 -8.83 5.93
C CYS A 161 -8.96 -8.87 5.36
N THR A 162 -8.85 -8.73 4.05
CA THR A 162 -7.58 -8.90 3.32
C THR A 162 -7.13 -7.62 2.62
N ARG A 163 -8.08 -6.79 2.19
CA ARG A 163 -7.80 -5.60 1.39
C ARG A 163 -8.70 -4.45 1.79
N TYR A 164 -8.13 -3.25 1.84
CA TYR A 164 -8.86 -1.98 1.81
C TYR A 164 -8.48 -1.20 0.55
N GLU A 165 -9.47 -0.68 -0.16
CA GLU A 165 -9.28 0.06 -1.41
C GLU A 165 -10.18 1.30 -1.45
N ALA A 166 -9.68 2.38 -2.04
CA ALA A 166 -10.42 3.64 -2.22
C ALA A 166 -9.73 4.54 -3.26
N MET A 167 -10.39 5.62 -3.65
CA MET A 167 -9.83 6.77 -4.36
C MET A 167 -9.83 7.95 -3.39
N ALA A 168 -8.66 8.42 -2.99
CA ALA A 168 -8.50 9.45 -1.98
C ALA A 168 -8.19 10.81 -2.61
N GLY A 169 -8.93 11.85 -2.23
CA GLY A 169 -8.59 13.21 -2.65
C GLY A 169 -9.46 14.30 -2.06
N VAL A 170 -9.19 15.54 -2.44
CA VAL A 170 -9.93 16.70 -1.94
C VAL A 170 -11.27 16.78 -2.69
N ASP A 171 -12.37 16.88 -1.95
CA ASP A 171 -13.73 16.95 -2.51
C ASP A 171 -13.88 18.24 -3.34
N ASP A 172 -14.47 18.16 -4.53
CA ASP A 172 -14.70 19.33 -5.39
C ASP A 172 -15.69 20.35 -4.77
N LEU A 173 -16.45 19.97 -3.73
CA LEU A 173 -17.22 20.90 -2.90
C LEU A 173 -16.35 21.99 -2.25
N THR A 174 -15.05 21.74 -2.14
CA THR A 174 -14.05 22.73 -1.66
C THR A 174 -13.70 23.79 -2.69
N LEU A 175 -14.21 23.69 -3.93
CA LEU A 175 -13.92 24.61 -5.04
C LEU A 175 -12.41 24.73 -5.33
N GLY A 176 -11.67 23.63 -5.20
CA GLY A 176 -10.24 23.57 -5.47
C GLY A 176 -9.35 24.09 -4.33
N LEU A 177 -9.91 24.28 -3.13
CA LEU A 177 -9.17 24.76 -1.97
C LEU A 177 -8.66 23.61 -1.10
N GLY A 178 -7.48 23.81 -0.53
CA GLY A 178 -6.90 22.90 0.45
C GLY A 178 -5.83 21.98 -0.11
N ALA A 179 -5.04 21.45 0.81
CA ALA A 179 -3.99 20.49 0.55
C ALA A 179 -3.87 19.56 1.74
N VAL A 180 -4.01 18.26 1.51
CA VAL A 180 -4.07 17.25 2.56
C VAL A 180 -3.17 16.06 2.21
N ARG A 181 -2.90 15.24 3.22
CA ARG A 181 -2.28 13.95 3.08
C ARG A 181 -3.17 12.88 3.68
N PHE A 182 -3.35 11.80 2.95
CA PHE A 182 -4.11 10.64 3.36
C PHE A 182 -3.16 9.58 3.90
N SER A 183 -3.56 8.90 4.96
CA SER A 183 -2.83 7.76 5.52
C SER A 183 -3.78 6.68 5.99
N VAL A 184 -3.37 5.42 5.86
CA VAL A 184 -4.08 4.27 6.45
C VAL A 184 -3.18 3.64 7.49
N PHE A 185 -3.71 3.42 8.68
CA PHE A 185 -3.02 2.78 9.80
C PHE A 185 -3.68 1.46 10.19
N GLY A 186 -2.87 0.51 10.64
CA GLY A 186 -3.33 -0.70 11.29
C GLY A 186 -3.79 -0.44 12.72
N GLY A 187 -4.39 -1.46 13.34
CA GLY A 187 -4.88 -1.40 14.72
C GLY A 187 -3.77 -1.24 15.77
N ASP A 188 -2.55 -1.63 15.40
CA ASP A 188 -1.31 -1.44 16.16
C ASP A 188 -0.71 -0.02 16.04
N GLY A 189 -1.34 0.85 15.24
CA GLY A 189 -0.87 2.22 15.00
C GLY A 189 0.25 2.32 13.96
N ARG A 190 0.68 1.22 13.31
CA ARG A 190 1.64 1.28 12.21
C ARG A 190 0.96 1.83 10.96
N ARG A 191 1.64 2.72 10.25
CA ARG A 191 1.17 3.25 8.97
C ARG A 191 1.36 2.18 7.88
N LEU A 192 0.26 1.76 7.28
CA LEU A 192 0.21 0.78 6.19
C LEU A 192 0.41 1.45 4.83
N TRP A 193 -0.06 2.70 4.69
CA TRP A 193 0.02 3.47 3.46
C TRP A 193 -0.06 4.96 3.71
N GLN A 194 0.49 5.74 2.78
CA GLN A 194 0.45 7.19 2.79
C GLN A 194 0.46 7.74 1.37
N SER A 195 -0.36 8.76 1.11
CA SER A 195 -0.35 9.49 -0.15
C SER A 195 0.79 10.53 -0.22
N PRO A 196 1.13 10.99 -1.43
CA PRO A 196 1.67 12.35 -1.63
C PRO A 196 0.74 13.42 -1.06
N VAL A 197 1.17 14.69 -1.08
CA VAL A 197 0.23 15.80 -0.83
C VAL A 197 -0.75 15.85 -2.01
N VAL A 198 -2.04 15.84 -1.70
CA VAL A 198 -3.13 15.99 -2.67
C VAL A 198 -3.75 17.36 -2.46
N ARG A 199 -3.78 18.17 -3.51
CA ARG A 199 -4.35 19.52 -3.51
C ARG A 199 -5.75 19.50 -4.13
N GLY A 200 -6.52 20.55 -3.87
CA GLY A 200 -7.76 20.78 -4.60
C GLY A 200 -7.51 20.79 -6.11
N ASN A 201 -8.42 20.18 -6.88
CA ASN A 201 -8.33 19.91 -8.32
C ASN A 201 -7.30 18.85 -8.77
N ASP A 202 -6.45 18.32 -7.87
CA ASP A 202 -5.62 17.16 -8.22
C ASP A 202 -6.52 15.93 -8.44
N PRO A 203 -6.13 15.00 -9.34
CA PRO A 203 -6.84 13.73 -9.48
C PRO A 203 -6.77 12.91 -8.20
N ALA A 204 -7.81 12.12 -7.94
CA ALA A 204 -7.83 11.21 -6.80
C ALA A 204 -6.68 10.19 -6.87
N VAL A 205 -6.07 9.91 -5.72
CA VAL A 205 -4.97 8.96 -5.59
C VAL A 205 -5.53 7.59 -5.22
N PRO A 206 -5.17 6.51 -5.94
CA PRO A 206 -5.62 5.17 -5.60
C PRO A 206 -4.99 4.69 -4.29
N VAL A 207 -5.84 4.12 -3.43
CA VAL A 207 -5.48 3.46 -2.18
C VAL A 207 -5.68 1.97 -2.36
N GLY A 208 -4.65 1.18 -2.04
CA GLY A 208 -4.73 -0.28 -2.05
C GLY A 208 -3.79 -0.85 -1.01
N VAL A 209 -4.34 -1.35 0.10
CA VAL A 209 -3.55 -1.81 1.24
C VAL A 209 -3.98 -3.18 1.71
N ASN A 210 -2.99 -3.98 2.12
CA ASN A 210 -3.25 -5.26 2.77
C ASN A 210 -3.63 -5.00 4.24
N VAL A 211 -4.78 -5.50 4.66
CA VAL A 211 -5.30 -5.38 6.03
C VAL A 211 -5.41 -6.73 6.74
N ALA A 212 -4.82 -7.78 6.16
CA ALA A 212 -4.79 -9.10 6.78
C ALA A 212 -4.15 -9.05 8.17
N GLY A 213 -4.80 -9.73 9.13
CA GLY A 213 -4.37 -9.77 10.53
C GLY A 213 -4.70 -8.51 11.34
N GLN A 214 -5.26 -7.46 10.72
CA GLN A 214 -5.75 -6.30 11.45
C GLN A 214 -7.13 -6.59 12.05
N GLN A 215 -7.36 -6.18 13.30
CA GLN A 215 -8.70 -6.18 13.88
C GLN A 215 -9.48 -4.92 13.52
N ARG A 216 -8.75 -3.84 13.24
CA ARG A 216 -9.28 -2.53 12.88
C ARG A 216 -8.29 -1.79 11.99
N ILE A 217 -8.79 -0.83 11.24
CA ILE A 217 -7.97 0.12 10.49
C ILE A 217 -8.40 1.54 10.85
N ARG A 218 -7.48 2.48 10.66
CA ARG A 218 -7.74 3.91 10.85
C ARG A 218 -7.38 4.69 9.61
N LEU A 219 -8.38 5.36 9.04
CA LEU A 219 -8.25 6.26 7.90
C LEU A 219 -8.00 7.66 8.42
N VAL A 220 -6.89 8.28 8.02
CA VAL A 220 -6.47 9.57 8.56
C VAL A 220 -6.26 10.56 7.42
N VAL A 221 -6.76 11.77 7.62
CA VAL A 221 -6.51 12.93 6.77
C VAL A 221 -5.83 14.01 7.62
N GLU A 222 -4.70 14.50 7.14
CA GLU A 222 -3.94 15.57 7.78
C GLU A 222 -3.75 16.73 6.81
N PRO A 223 -3.89 18.00 7.26
CA PRO A 223 -3.62 19.14 6.40
C PRO A 223 -2.12 19.30 6.18
N GLU A 224 -1.70 19.75 5.00
CA GLU A 224 -0.29 20.01 4.67
C GLU A 224 0.33 21.07 5.62
N ARG A 225 -0.50 22.02 6.09
CA ARG A 225 -0.08 23.10 6.99
C ARG A 225 -1.01 23.16 8.21
N PRO A 226 -0.50 23.49 9.41
CA PRO A 226 -1.30 23.49 10.64
C PRO A 226 -2.56 24.36 10.59
N PHE A 227 -2.51 25.49 9.87
CA PHE A 227 -3.61 26.43 9.66
C PHE A 227 -4.12 26.41 8.20
N GLY A 228 -4.04 25.25 7.53
CA GLY A 228 -4.59 25.07 6.20
C GLY A 228 -6.09 25.35 6.16
N GLY A 229 -6.57 25.96 5.07
CA GLY A 229 -7.98 26.30 4.91
C GLY A 229 -8.92 25.10 5.04
N VAL A 230 -10.20 25.37 5.30
CA VAL A 230 -11.26 24.36 5.38
C VAL A 230 -11.28 23.57 4.07
N ALA A 231 -11.07 22.27 4.16
CA ALA A 231 -11.20 21.37 3.04
C ALA A 231 -11.95 20.11 3.49
N LEU A 232 -12.84 19.66 2.63
CA LEU A 232 -13.46 18.35 2.70
C LEU A 232 -12.58 17.37 1.92
N ALA A 233 -12.43 16.18 2.48
CA ALA A 233 -11.60 15.13 1.93
C ALA A 233 -12.43 13.86 1.76
N ASP A 234 -12.28 13.23 0.60
CA ASP A 234 -13.06 12.09 0.19
C ASP A 234 -12.22 10.82 0.21
N TRP A 235 -12.81 9.76 0.76
CA TRP A 235 -12.44 8.38 0.48
C TRP A 235 -13.53 7.80 -0.44
N ALA A 236 -13.39 8.08 -1.74
CA ALA A 236 -14.31 7.65 -2.78
C ALA A 236 -14.13 6.16 -3.13
N GLU A 237 -15.20 5.50 -3.56
CA GLU A 237 -15.24 4.05 -3.85
C GLU A 237 -14.63 3.18 -2.73
N SER A 238 -14.71 3.68 -1.50
CA SER A 238 -14.06 3.09 -0.34
C SER A 238 -14.72 1.77 0.02
N ARG A 239 -13.92 0.69 -0.02
CA ARG A 239 -14.38 -0.68 0.17
C ARG A 239 -13.38 -1.55 0.93
N ILE A 240 -13.90 -2.58 1.60
CA ILE A 240 -13.13 -3.57 2.35
C ILE A 240 -13.49 -4.96 1.82
N SER A 241 -12.49 -5.77 1.48
CA SER A 241 -12.69 -7.15 1.03
C SER A 241 -12.34 -8.14 2.13
N CYS A 242 -13.29 -9.01 2.48
CA CYS A 242 -13.17 -9.98 3.56
C CYS A 242 -13.53 -11.40 3.12
N ARG A 243 -13.20 -12.37 3.97
CA ARG A 243 -13.49 -13.80 3.80
C ARG A 243 -14.18 -14.35 5.03
#